data_AF-F0J6T7-F1
#
_entry.id   AF-F0J6T7-F1
#
_cell.length_a   1.000
_cell.length_b   1.000
_cell.length_c   1.000
_cell.angle_alpha   90.00
_cell.angle_beta   90.00
_cell.angle_gamma   90.00
#
_symmetry.space_group_name_H-M   'P 1'
#
loop_
_entity.id
_entity.type
_entity.pdbx_description
1 polymer ?
#
loop_
_entity_poly.entity_id
_entity_poly.type
_entity_poly.pdbx_seq_one_letter_code
_entity_poly.pdbx_strand_id
1 'polypeptide(L)'
;MTANPGYVDRGYRGHSVEAEGRRIFISRQKRGITPTIRRELRRRTAIEPVIGQMKTDGHLGRNFLLGVDGDAINAVLAGVGHNLRLLRRWLIRLLCALVAWLSATNRSPSLGFAHRQIT
;
A
#
# COMPACT_ATOMS: atom_id res chain seq x y z
N MET A 1 -16.88 -29.28 6.13
CA MET A 1 -16.54 -27.86 6.34
C MET A 1 -15.03 -27.72 6.45
N THR A 2 -14.32 -27.33 5.39
CA THR A 2 -12.87 -27.08 5.48
C THR A 2 -12.67 -25.70 6.12
N ALA A 3 -12.24 -25.65 7.38
CA ALA A 3 -11.96 -24.40 8.05
C ALA A 3 -10.85 -23.64 7.30
N ASN A 4 -11.12 -22.38 6.92
CA ASN A 4 -10.07 -21.51 6.38
C ASN A 4 -8.95 -21.36 7.42
N PRO A 5 -7.68 -21.39 6.99
CA PRO A 5 -6.55 -21.23 7.88
C PRO A 5 -6.59 -19.87 8.58
N GLY A 6 -6.26 -19.86 9.87
CA GLY A 6 -6.16 -18.64 10.68
C GLY A 6 -4.79 -18.00 10.49
N TYR A 7 -4.73 -16.68 10.36
CA TYR A 7 -3.48 -15.93 10.26
C TYR A 7 -3.38 -14.98 11.43
N VAL A 8 -2.25 -15.02 12.14
CA VAL A 8 -2.10 -14.27 13.40
C VAL A 8 -0.72 -13.64 13.50
N ASP A 9 -0.66 -12.55 14.24
CA ASP A 9 0.57 -11.83 14.49
C ASP A 9 1.50 -12.59 15.44
N ARG A 10 2.77 -12.18 15.45
CA ARG A 10 3.81 -12.80 16.26
C ARG A 10 3.48 -12.80 17.77
N GLY A 11 2.71 -11.81 18.23
CA GLY A 11 2.25 -11.73 19.62
C GLY A 11 1.33 -12.88 20.04
N TYR A 12 0.80 -13.65 19.08
CA TYR A 12 -0.06 -14.80 19.36
C TYR A 12 0.70 -16.06 19.81
N ARG A 13 2.04 -16.01 19.89
CA ARG A 13 2.84 -17.15 20.39
C ARG A 13 2.49 -17.47 21.84
N GLY A 14 2.18 -18.74 22.11
CA GLY A 14 1.86 -19.23 23.45
C GLY A 14 0.35 -19.34 23.73
N HIS A 15 -0.52 -18.92 22.80
CA HIS A 15 -1.95 -19.17 22.90
C HIS A 15 -2.30 -20.53 22.27
N SER A 16 -2.74 -21.47 23.11
CA SER A 16 -3.09 -22.85 22.77
C SER A 16 -4.44 -22.94 22.05
N VAL A 17 -4.54 -22.38 20.83
CA VAL A 17 -5.76 -22.38 20.01
C VAL A 17 -5.62 -23.23 18.75
N GLU A 18 -4.68 -24.18 18.73
CA GLU A 18 -4.77 -25.32 17.81
C GLU A 18 -6.06 -26.16 18.06
N ALA A 19 -6.80 -25.86 19.14
CA ALA A 19 -7.96 -26.53 19.69
C ALA A 19 -9.22 -26.63 18.80
N GLU A 20 -9.32 -25.89 17.68
CA GLU A 20 -10.53 -25.88 16.85
C GLU A 20 -10.35 -26.51 15.46
N GLY A 21 -9.32 -27.36 15.27
CA GLY A 21 -9.06 -28.03 13.98
C GLY A 21 -8.68 -27.07 12.83
N ARG A 22 -8.41 -25.80 13.14
CA ARG A 22 -8.00 -24.77 12.19
C ARG A 22 -6.49 -24.61 12.24
N ARG A 23 -5.84 -24.71 11.08
CA ARG A 23 -4.39 -24.50 10.97
C ARG A 23 -4.07 -23.01 11.13
N ILE A 24 -3.27 -22.68 12.13
CA ILE A 24 -2.88 -21.31 12.46
C ILE A 24 -1.49 -21.02 11.89
N PHE A 25 -1.35 -19.93 11.13
CA PHE A 25 -0.08 -19.46 10.58
C PHE A 25 0.33 -18.15 11.25
N ILE A 26 1.55 -18.16 11.80
CA ILE A 26 2.10 -17.00 12.51
C ILE A 26 2.86 -16.11 11.52
N SER A 27 2.75 -14.80 11.66
CA SER A 27 3.50 -13.86 10.84
C SER A 27 5.01 -14.12 10.90
N ARG A 28 5.66 -14.08 9.73
CA ARG A 28 7.10 -14.38 9.52
C ARG A 28 7.52 -15.83 9.82
N GLN A 29 6.59 -16.77 9.94
CA GLN A 29 6.92 -18.20 9.94
C GLN A 29 7.68 -18.56 8.65
N LYS A 30 8.72 -19.41 8.74
CA LYS A 30 9.58 -19.79 7.59
C LYS A 30 9.37 -21.24 7.15
N ARG A 31 8.94 -22.13 8.06
CA ARG A 31 8.80 -23.58 7.85
C ARG A 31 7.32 -23.99 7.77
N GLY A 32 7.00 -24.97 6.92
CA GLY A 32 5.65 -25.54 6.81
C GLY A 32 4.62 -24.68 6.06
N ILE A 33 5.07 -23.75 5.21
CA ILE A 33 4.24 -22.77 4.50
C ILE A 33 4.18 -23.11 3.01
N THR A 34 2.97 -23.22 2.46
CA THR A 34 2.75 -23.35 1.01
C THR A 34 2.97 -22.01 0.30
N PRO A 35 3.30 -21.99 -1.00
CA PRO A 35 3.49 -20.74 -1.76
C PRO A 35 2.28 -19.78 -1.67
N THR A 36 1.06 -20.31 -1.63
CA THR A 36 -0.17 -19.53 -1.46
C THR A 36 -0.21 -18.80 -0.12
N ILE A 37 0.07 -19.52 0.97
CA ILE A 37 0.10 -18.95 2.33
C ILE A 37 1.22 -17.91 2.44
N ARG A 38 2.38 -18.16 1.82
CA ARG A 38 3.48 -17.19 1.75
C ARG A 38 3.07 -15.89 1.05
N ARG A 39 2.33 -15.99 -0.05
CA ARG A 39 1.80 -14.82 -0.79
C ARG A 39 0.80 -14.04 0.07
N GLU A 40 -0.09 -14.73 0.77
CA GLU A 40 -1.07 -14.09 1.64
C GLU A 40 -0.42 -13.38 2.84
N LEU A 41 0.53 -14.05 3.51
CA LEU A 41 1.31 -13.43 4.59
C LEU A 41 2.08 -12.20 4.11
N ARG A 42 2.70 -12.24 2.92
CA ARG A 42 3.40 -11.09 2.35
C ARG A 42 2.47 -9.93 2.06
N ARG A 43 1.25 -10.18 1.56
CA ARG A 43 0.23 -9.15 1.37
C ARG A 43 -0.15 -8.50 2.70
N ARG A 44 -0.39 -9.30 3.75
CA ARG A 44 -0.70 -8.81 5.10
C ARG A 44 0.40 -7.91 5.67
N THR A 45 1.64 -8.37 5.60
CA THR A 45 2.80 -7.58 6.06
C THR A 45 2.95 -6.26 5.31
N ALA A 46 2.53 -6.18 4.04
CA ALA A 46 2.56 -4.93 3.27
C ALA A 46 1.43 -3.95 3.64
N ILE A 47 0.25 -4.45 4.08
CA ILE A 47 -0.89 -3.61 4.46
C ILE A 47 -0.87 -3.18 5.93
N GLU A 48 -0.24 -3.96 6.82
CA GLU A 48 -0.13 -3.65 8.25
C GLU A 48 0.41 -2.23 8.53
N PRO A 49 1.50 -1.77 7.88
CA PRO A 49 1.99 -0.41 8.06
C PRO A 49 0.98 0.65 7.60
N VAL A 50 0.25 0.39 6.51
CA VAL A 50 -0.77 1.31 5.97
C VAL A 50 -1.94 1.41 6.95
N ILE A 51 -2.39 0.28 7.52
CA ILE A 51 -3.43 0.26 8.55
C ILE A 51 -2.95 0.98 9.82
N GLY A 52 -1.69 0.76 10.24
CA GLY A 52 -1.07 1.46 11.36
C GLY A 52 -1.09 2.98 11.14
N GLN A 53 -0.62 3.45 9.99
CA GLN A 53 -0.65 4.86 9.62
C GLN A 53 -2.08 5.40 9.55
N MET A 54 -3.04 4.64 9.03
CA MET A 54 -4.44 5.05 8.98
C MET A 54 -5.06 5.19 10.38
N LYS A 55 -4.61 4.38 11.36
CA LYS A 55 -5.01 4.48 12.76
C LYS A 55 -4.41 5.68 13.47
N THR A 56 -3.11 5.96 13.28
CA THR A 56 -2.40 7.05 13.98
C THR A 56 -2.61 8.42 13.36
N ASP A 57 -2.32 8.53 12.06
CA ASP A 57 -2.27 9.82 11.34
C ASP A 57 -3.43 9.98 10.36
N GLY A 58 -4.16 8.89 10.08
CA GLY A 58 -5.33 8.90 9.22
C GLY A 58 -6.59 9.48 9.90
N HIS A 59 -7.72 9.33 9.20
CA HIS A 59 -9.03 9.73 9.73
C HIS A 59 -9.75 8.57 10.43
N LEU A 60 -9.12 7.40 10.54
CA LEU A 60 -9.77 6.21 11.10
C LEU A 60 -10.14 6.41 12.58
N GLY A 61 -9.32 7.14 13.35
CA GLY A 61 -9.61 7.50 14.74
C GLY A 61 -10.57 8.69 14.93
N ARG A 62 -11.02 9.33 13.83
CA ARG A 62 -11.94 10.48 13.87
C ARG A 62 -13.32 10.08 13.34
N ASN A 63 -13.97 9.14 14.04
CA ASN A 63 -15.32 8.73 13.69
C ASN A 63 -16.35 9.71 14.28
N PHE A 64 -17.14 10.35 13.43
CA PHE A 64 -18.26 11.22 13.81
C PHE A 64 -19.61 10.50 13.70
N LEU A 65 -19.62 9.27 13.18
CA LEU A 65 -20.78 8.39 13.08
C LEU A 65 -20.87 7.54 14.34
N LEU A 66 -22.08 7.33 14.85
CA LEU A 66 -22.33 6.55 16.06
C LEU A 66 -22.61 5.08 15.73
N GLY A 67 -22.13 4.18 16.59
CA GLY A 67 -22.43 2.76 16.53
C GLY A 67 -21.57 1.95 15.54
N VAL A 68 -21.78 0.63 15.55
CA VAL A 68 -20.99 -0.35 14.80
C VAL A 68 -21.06 -0.11 13.29
N ASP A 69 -22.24 0.26 12.78
CA ASP A 69 -22.42 0.57 11.36
C ASP A 69 -21.64 1.84 10.98
N GLY A 70 -21.63 2.84 11.87
CA GLY A 70 -20.84 4.06 11.71
C GLY A 70 -19.34 3.76 11.65
N ASP A 71 -18.84 2.89 12.53
CA ASP A 71 -17.44 2.44 12.52
C ASP A 71 -17.06 1.75 11.22
N ALA A 72 -17.94 0.87 10.71
CA ALA A 72 -17.73 0.18 9.44
C ALA A 72 -17.66 1.17 8.26
N ILE A 73 -18.59 2.12 8.20
CA ILE A 73 -18.62 3.16 7.16
C ILE A 73 -17.37 4.03 7.25
N ASN A 74 -16.98 4.48 8.45
CA ASN A 74 -15.79 5.31 8.64
C ASN A 74 -14.52 4.57 8.19
N ALA A 75 -14.40 3.28 8.47
CA ALA A 75 -13.27 2.47 8.02
C ALA A 75 -13.16 2.40 6.49
N VAL A 76 -14.30 2.20 5.80
CA VAL A 76 -14.35 2.19 4.33
C VAL A 76 -13.96 3.56 3.78
N LEU A 77 -14.56 4.64 4.27
CA LEU A 77 -14.30 6.00 3.80
C LEU A 77 -12.85 6.43 4.04
N ALA A 78 -12.27 6.08 5.20
CA ALA A 78 -10.86 6.35 5.50
C ALA A 78 -9.92 5.66 4.49
N GLY A 79 -10.22 4.40 4.14
CA GLY A 79 -9.50 3.64 3.12
C GLY A 79 -9.63 4.25 1.72
N VAL A 80 -10.85 4.60 1.30
CA VAL A 80 -11.11 5.29 0.02
C VAL A 80 -10.33 6.61 -0.05
N GLY A 81 -10.41 7.44 0.99
CA GLY A 81 -9.69 8.70 1.06
C GLY A 81 -8.17 8.54 1.00
N HIS A 82 -7.62 7.46 1.58
CA HIS A 82 -6.20 7.12 1.42
C HIS A 82 -5.84 6.82 -0.04
N ASN A 83 -6.62 5.99 -0.72
CA ASN A 83 -6.40 5.64 -2.13
C ASN A 83 -6.50 6.87 -3.05
N LEU A 84 -7.48 7.75 -2.81
CA LEU A 84 -7.63 9.00 -3.57
C LEU A 84 -6.41 9.93 -3.39
N ARG A 85 -5.85 10.01 -2.18
CA ARG A 85 -4.61 10.78 -1.93
C ARG A 85 -3.42 10.20 -2.68
N LEU A 86 -3.28 8.88 -2.76
CA LEU A 86 -2.23 8.23 -3.54
C LEU A 86 -2.40 8.54 -5.03
N LEU A 87 -3.61 8.36 -5.57
CA LEU A 87 -3.91 8.64 -6.98
C LEU A 87 -3.59 10.10 -7.33
N ARG A 88 -4.02 11.06 -6.49
CA ARG A 88 -3.72 12.48 -6.69
C ARG A 88 -2.21 12.75 -6.75
N ARG A 89 -1.42 12.17 -5.83
CA ARG A 89 0.05 12.33 -5.83
C ARG A 89 0.67 11.79 -7.12
N TRP A 90 0.20 10.64 -7.59
CA TRP A 90 0.65 10.05 -8.85
C TRP A 90 0.35 10.93 -10.05
N LEU A 91 -0.89 11.43 -10.15
CA LEU A 91 -1.31 12.32 -11.24
C LEU A 91 -0.50 13.62 -11.27
N ILE A 92 -0.22 14.23 -10.11
CA ILE A 92 0.63 15.43 -10.02
C ILE A 92 2.05 15.12 -10.52
N ARG A 93 2.65 13.99 -10.11
CA ARG A 93 4.00 13.61 -10.59
C ARG A 93 4.01 13.37 -12.09
N LEU A 94 2.99 12.71 -12.63
CA LEU A 94 2.84 12.47 -14.06
C LEU A 94 2.72 13.79 -14.84
N LEU A 95 1.89 14.71 -14.36
CA LEU A 95 1.72 16.03 -14.97
C LEU A 95 3.03 16.82 -14.96
N CYS A 96 3.74 16.85 -13.84
CA CYS A 96 5.05 17.51 -13.76
C CYS A 96 6.06 16.90 -14.74
N ALA A 97 6.09 15.56 -14.87
CA ALA A 97 6.96 14.88 -15.82
C ALA A 97 6.62 15.23 -17.28
N LEU A 98 5.32 15.29 -17.61
CA LEU A 98 4.85 15.68 -18.94
C LEU A 98 5.24 17.12 -19.29
N VAL A 99 5.00 18.06 -18.36
CA VAL A 99 5.36 19.47 -18.54
C VAL A 99 6.88 19.63 -18.71
N ALA A 100 7.67 18.92 -17.91
CA ALA A 100 9.13 18.95 -18.03
C ALA A 100 9.60 18.40 -19.38
N TRP A 101 9.00 17.30 -19.85
CA TRP A 101 9.31 16.72 -21.16
C TRP A 101 8.97 17.68 -22.30
N LEU A 102 7.77 18.26 -22.30
CA LEU A 102 7.36 19.26 -23.29
C LEU A 102 8.27 20.51 -23.30
N SER A 103 8.69 20.95 -22.11
CA SER A 103 9.60 22.09 -21.96
C SER A 103 11.01 21.78 -22.49
N ALA A 104 11.46 20.53 -22.36
CA ALA A 104 12.74 20.08 -22.90
C ALA A 104 12.70 19.95 -24.42
N THR A 105 11.59 19.45 -24.99
CA THR A 105 11.43 19.34 -26.46
C THR A 105 11.34 20.70 -27.15
N ASN A 106 10.82 21.73 -26.46
CA ASN A 106 10.74 23.09 -27.00
C ASN A 106 12.07 23.84 -26.97
N ARG A 107 13.09 23.33 -26.28
CA ARG A 107 14.48 23.79 -26.40
C ARG A 107 15.15 23.02 -27.54
N SER A 108 14.85 23.37 -28.78
CA SER A 108 15.68 22.92 -29.90
C SER A 108 17.12 23.38 -29.63
N PRO A 109 18.13 22.51 -29.72
CA PRO A 109 19.50 22.99 -29.75
C PRO A 109 19.63 23.75 -31.06
N SER A 110 19.76 25.08 -31.00
CA SER A 110 20.27 25.83 -32.14
C SER A 110 21.65 25.25 -32.42
N LEU A 111 21.73 24.33 -33.38
CA LEU A 111 22.97 23.85 -33.97
C LEU A 111 23.63 25.08 -34.61
N GLY A 112 24.40 25.80 -33.80
CA GLY A 112 25.38 26.75 -34.30
C GLY A 112 26.34 25.94 -35.13
N PHE A 113 26.11 25.92 -36.45
CA PHE A 113 27.11 25.48 -37.41
C PHE A 113 28.35 26.33 -37.15
N ALA A 114 29.32 25.74 -36.47
CA ALA A 114 30.66 26.27 -36.35
C ALA A 114 31.22 26.38 -37.76
N HIS A 115 31.14 27.60 -38.32
CA HIS A 115 31.75 27.96 -39.58
C HIS A 115 33.27 27.85 -39.41
N ARG A 116 33.79 26.67 -39.76
CA ARG A 116 35.21 26.35 -39.86
C ARG A 116 35.84 27.34 -40.85
N GLN A 117 36.44 28.42 -40.35
CA GLN A 117 37.36 29.22 -41.14
C GLN A 117 38.68 28.47 -41.18
N ILE A 118 38.96 27.88 -42.35
CA ILE A 118 40.29 27.49 -42.76
C ILE A 118 40.85 28.71 -43.51
N THR A 119 41.78 29.40 -42.88
CA THR A 119 42.82 30.22 -43.49
C THR A 119 44.09 30.01 -42.68
#